data_AF-A0A2J5PFA8-F1
#
_entry.id   AF-A0A2J5PFA8-F1
#
_cell.length_a   1.000
_cell.length_b   1.000
_cell.length_c   1.000
_cell.angle_alpha   90.00
_cell.angle_beta   90.00
_cell.angle_gamma   90.00
#
_symmetry.space_group_name_H-M   'P 1'
#
loop_
_entity.id
_entity.type
_entity.pdbx_description
1 polymer ?
#
loop_
_entity_poly.entity_id
_entity_poly.type
_entity_poly.pdbx_seq_one_letter_code
_entity_poly.pdbx_strand_id
1 'polypeptide(L)'
;MGKPLNKREREFLKPAIVHGWEIEISPLRKTALWDGDSLLPVRVGTMAESLIKRGYLERISMGFGRDIIRATEKAKNLRCYRCSYGRTIKNGQQAGPCPHCDGGIKPEGANQ
;
A
#
# COMPACT_ATOMS: atom_id res chain seq x y z
N MET A 1 7.34 11.26 -17.91
CA MET A 1 6.23 10.82 -17.02
C MET A 1 6.41 9.34 -16.72
N GLY A 2 6.39 8.94 -15.45
CA GLY A 2 6.54 7.53 -15.07
C GLY A 2 5.31 6.70 -15.46
N LYS A 3 5.49 5.40 -15.69
CA LYS A 3 4.38 4.46 -15.94
C LYS A 3 3.37 4.51 -14.79
N PRO A 4 2.05 4.60 -15.06
CA PRO A 4 1.02 4.51 -14.02
C PRO A 4 1.06 3.17 -13.27
N LEU A 5 0.65 3.18 -12.00
CA LEU A 5 0.47 1.95 -11.22
C LEU A 5 -0.54 0.98 -11.87
N ASN A 6 -0.12 -0.25 -12.12
CA ASN A 6 -1.02 -1.31 -12.59
C ASN A 6 -1.85 -1.90 -11.43
N LYS A 7 -2.85 -2.75 -11.75
CA LYS A 7 -3.74 -3.33 -10.73
C LYS A 7 -2.98 -4.12 -9.64
N ARG A 8 -1.99 -4.93 -10.00
CA ARG A 8 -1.20 -5.72 -9.03
C ARG A 8 -0.37 -4.83 -8.11
N GLU A 9 0.22 -3.77 -8.67
CA GLU A 9 0.98 -2.79 -7.88
C GLU A 9 0.07 -2.03 -6.89
N ARG A 10 -1.14 -1.65 -7.31
CA ARG A 10 -2.12 -1.03 -6.42
C ARG A 10 -2.54 -1.97 -5.29
N GLU A 11 -2.88 -3.22 -5.61
CA GLU A 11 -3.23 -4.21 -4.58
C GLU A 11 -2.08 -4.45 -3.60
N PHE A 12 -0.82 -4.48 -4.08
CA PHE A 12 0.35 -4.60 -3.20
C PHE A 12 0.51 -3.40 -2.26
N LEU A 13 0.25 -2.18 -2.74
CA LEU A 13 0.35 -0.95 -1.94
C LEU A 13 -0.84 -0.74 -1.00
N LYS A 14 -1.96 -1.43 -1.22
CA LYS A 14 -3.22 -1.19 -0.51
C LYS A 14 -3.13 -1.28 1.01
N PRO A 15 -2.47 -2.28 1.60
CA PRO A 15 -2.28 -2.32 3.04
C PRO A 15 -1.60 -1.06 3.59
N ALA A 16 -0.48 -0.66 2.96
CA ALA A 16 0.29 0.50 3.38
C ALA A 16 -0.45 1.84 3.16
N ILE A 17 -1.21 1.99 2.07
CA ILE A 17 -1.92 3.25 1.76
C ILE A 17 -3.21 3.39 2.56
N VAL A 18 -3.99 2.32 2.64
CA VAL A 18 -5.36 2.38 3.16
C VAL A 18 -5.40 2.12 4.66
N HIS A 19 -4.59 1.17 5.14
CA HIS A 19 -4.54 0.79 6.55
C HIS A 19 -3.34 1.40 7.28
N GLY A 20 -2.35 1.93 6.56
CA GLY A 20 -1.14 2.50 7.15
C GLY A 20 -0.14 1.44 7.61
N TRP A 21 -0.32 0.18 7.19
CA TRP A 21 0.55 -0.92 7.59
C TRP A 21 1.95 -0.78 7.02
N GLU A 22 2.93 -1.23 7.79
CA GLU A 22 4.33 -1.26 7.42
C GLU A 22 4.77 -2.71 7.18
N ILE A 23 5.73 -2.92 6.28
CA ILE A 23 6.35 -4.23 6.10
C ILE A 23 7.55 -4.31 7.02
N GLU A 24 7.52 -5.24 7.96
CA GLU A 24 8.65 -5.54 8.83
C GLU A 24 9.51 -6.65 8.26
N ILE A 25 10.80 -6.36 8.12
CA ILE A 25 11.85 -7.31 7.75
C ILE A 25 12.71 -7.56 8.98
N SER A 26 12.87 -8.83 9.33
CA SER A 26 13.67 -9.26 10.48
C SER A 26 14.70 -10.30 10.03
N PRO A 27 15.94 -10.25 10.55
CA PRO A 27 16.95 -11.28 10.23
C PRO A 27 16.59 -12.64 10.84
N LEU A 28 15.69 -12.67 11.82
CA LEU A 28 15.26 -13.89 12.51
C LEU A 28 14.14 -14.63 11.77
N ARG A 29 13.61 -14.06 10.69
CA ARG A 29 12.48 -14.62 9.93
C ARG A 29 12.82 -14.65 8.44
N LYS A 30 12.43 -15.74 7.77
CA LYS A 30 12.61 -15.88 6.31
C LYS A 30 11.61 -15.03 5.50
N THR A 31 10.56 -14.55 6.12
CA THR A 31 9.45 -13.85 5.46
C THR A 31 9.16 -12.55 6.19
N ALA A 32 9.01 -11.49 5.42
CA ALA A 32 8.58 -10.20 5.92
C ALA A 32 7.08 -10.23 6.21
N LEU A 33 6.61 -9.39 7.12
CA LEU A 33 5.22 -9.39 7.59
C LEU A 33 4.63 -7.98 7.51
N TRP A 34 3.33 -7.86 7.29
CA TRP A 34 2.63 -6.60 7.53
C TRP A 34 2.43 -6.40 9.04
N ASP A 35 2.85 -5.24 9.56
CA ASP A 35 2.79 -4.84 10.98
C ASP A 35 3.26 -5.95 11.95
N GLY A 36 4.26 -6.72 11.52
CA GLY A 36 4.84 -7.80 12.32
C GLY A 36 3.92 -9.02 12.54
N ASP A 37 2.72 -9.05 11.95
CA ASP A 37 1.72 -10.11 12.13
C ASP A 37 2.06 -11.36 11.29
N SER A 38 2.28 -12.48 11.97
CA SER A 38 2.59 -13.78 11.36
C SER A 38 1.48 -14.32 10.44
N LEU A 39 0.25 -13.86 10.60
CA LEU A 39 -0.88 -14.22 9.73
C LEU A 39 -0.88 -13.44 8.40
N LEU A 40 -0.05 -12.40 8.28
CA LEU A 40 0.00 -11.49 7.13
C LEU A 40 1.39 -11.48 6.49
N PRO A 41 1.88 -12.62 5.98
CA PRO A 41 3.17 -12.68 5.32
C PRO A 41 3.16 -11.90 4.00
N VAL A 42 4.27 -11.21 3.71
CA VAL A 42 4.47 -10.46 2.47
C VAL A 42 5.82 -10.79 1.85
N ARG A 43 5.79 -10.97 0.52
CA ARG A 43 7.01 -11.21 -0.26
C ARG A 43 7.62 -9.87 -0.65
N VAL A 44 8.77 -9.55 -0.08
CA VAL A 44 9.61 -8.43 -0.52
C VAL A 44 10.51 -8.93 -1.64
N GLY A 45 10.32 -8.40 -2.84
CA GLY A 45 11.06 -8.79 -4.04
C GLY A 45 10.99 -7.71 -5.10
N THR A 46 11.09 -8.08 -6.37
CA THR A 46 11.18 -7.13 -7.50
C THR A 46 10.07 -6.07 -7.53
N MET A 47 8.85 -6.43 -7.10
CA MET A 47 7.73 -5.49 -7.02
C MET A 47 7.95 -4.41 -5.96
N ALA A 48 8.31 -4.80 -4.74
CA ALA A 48 8.62 -3.87 -3.67
C ALA A 48 9.80 -2.96 -4.05
N GLU A 49 10.87 -3.54 -4.62
CA GLU A 49 12.03 -2.78 -5.09
C GLU A 49 11.68 -1.77 -6.19
N SER A 50 10.83 -2.16 -7.14
CA SER A 50 10.33 -1.27 -8.19
C SER A 50 9.52 -0.11 -7.61
N LEU A 51 8.66 -0.38 -6.62
CA LEU A 51 7.83 0.62 -5.96
C LEU A 51 8.65 1.57 -5.08
N ILE A 52 9.73 1.08 -4.45
CA ILE A 52 10.72 1.91 -3.75
C ILE A 52 11.44 2.83 -4.73
N LYS A 53 11.97 2.29 -5.84
CA LYS A 53 12.66 3.10 -6.88
C LYS A 53 11.75 4.16 -7.50
N ARG A 54 10.44 3.88 -7.61
CA ARG A 54 9.44 4.83 -8.11
C ARG A 54 8.91 5.79 -7.02
N GLY A 55 9.37 5.66 -5.78
CA GLY A 55 9.08 6.55 -4.65
C GLY A 55 7.70 6.37 -4.02
N TYR A 56 7.03 5.22 -4.21
CA TYR A 56 5.76 4.92 -3.50
C TYR A 56 6.01 4.29 -2.13
N LEU A 57 7.10 3.55 -2.00
CA LEU A 57 7.55 2.97 -0.75
C LEU A 57 8.92 3.55 -0.41
N GLU A 58 9.23 3.59 0.86
CA GLU A 58 10.57 3.86 1.37
C GLU A 58 11.01 2.70 2.27
N ARG A 59 12.31 2.40 2.26
CA ARG A 59 12.92 1.43 3.17
C ARG A 59 13.75 2.19 4.20
N ILE A 60 13.50 1.88 5.47
CA ILE A 60 14.18 2.47 6.61
C ILE A 60 14.91 1.34 7.32
N SER A 61 16.24 1.45 7.41
CA SER A 61 17.00 0.48 8.19
C SER A 61 16.95 0.85 9.67
N MET A 62 16.54 -0.12 10.48
CA MET A 62 16.46 -0.01 11.94
C MET A 62 17.74 -0.54 12.61
N GLY A 63 18.74 -0.94 11.81
CA GLY A 63 19.97 -1.56 12.30
C GLY A 63 19.81 -3.05 12.61
N PHE A 64 20.95 -3.73 12.81
CA PHE A 64 21.01 -5.18 13.10
C PHE A 64 20.24 -6.05 12.08
N GLY A 65 20.22 -5.65 10.81
CA GLY A 65 19.51 -6.37 9.74
C GLY A 65 17.99 -6.28 9.80
N ARG A 66 17.43 -5.40 10.64
CA ARG A 66 16.00 -5.09 10.66
C ARG A 66 15.73 -3.90 9.77
N ASP A 67 14.75 -4.04 8.89
CA ASP A 67 14.30 -2.97 8.01
C ASP A 67 12.77 -2.84 8.09
N ILE A 68 12.27 -1.63 7.90
CA ILE A 68 10.85 -1.34 7.71
C ILE A 68 10.66 -0.81 6.28
N ILE A 69 9.65 -1.30 5.57
CA ILE A 69 9.21 -0.70 4.30
C ILE A 69 7.81 -0.12 4.50
N ARG A 70 7.64 1.17 4.22
CA ARG A 70 6.36 1.87 4.44
C ARG A 70 5.98 2.78 3.27
N ALA A 71 4.71 3.17 3.21
CA ALA A 71 4.22 4.10 2.20
C ALA A 71 4.78 5.51 2.39
N THR A 72 5.26 6.12 1.31
CA THR A 72 5.67 7.53 1.27
C THR A 72 4.45 8.44 1.19
N GLU A 73 4.63 9.75 1.39
CA GLU A 73 3.57 10.75 1.18
C GLU A 73 3.01 10.72 -0.25
N LYS A 74 3.85 10.43 -1.25
CA LYS A 74 3.42 10.23 -2.64
C LYS A 74 2.36 9.12 -2.74
N ALA A 75 2.59 7.98 -2.08
CA ALA A 75 1.63 6.88 -2.09
C ALA A 75 0.39 7.18 -1.25
N LYS A 76 0.54 7.80 -0.06
CA LYS A 76 -0.59 8.18 0.80
C LYS A 76 -1.56 9.14 0.09
N ASN A 77 -1.06 10.02 -0.76
CA ASN A 77 -1.89 10.92 -1.58
C ASN A 77 -2.80 10.19 -2.60
N LEU A 78 -2.55 8.91 -2.87
CA LEU A 78 -3.43 8.07 -3.68
C LEU A 78 -4.65 7.55 -2.90
N ARG A 79 -4.69 7.70 -1.56
CA ARG A 79 -5.84 7.26 -0.76
C ARG A 79 -7.12 7.97 -1.19
N CYS A 80 -8.19 7.20 -1.33
CA CYS A 80 -9.53 7.71 -1.57
C CYS A 80 -10.23 8.00 -0.23
N TYR A 81 -10.60 9.27 -0.02
CA TYR A 81 -11.36 9.70 1.17
C TYR A 81 -12.88 9.75 0.94
N ARG A 82 -13.35 9.40 -0.27
CA ARG A 82 -14.78 9.39 -0.63
C ARG A 82 -15.48 8.07 -0.33
N CYS A 83 -14.74 7.09 0.19
CA CYS A 83 -15.23 5.74 0.44
C CYS A 83 -14.59 5.16 1.69
N SER A 84 -15.19 4.10 2.21
CA SER A 84 -14.58 3.24 3.22
C SER A 84 -14.02 2.01 2.52
N TYR A 85 -12.69 1.92 2.41
CA TYR A 85 -11.99 0.76 1.82
C TYR A 85 -12.47 0.36 0.41
N GLY A 86 -12.86 1.33 -0.41
CA GLY A 86 -13.39 1.10 -1.76
C GLY A 86 -14.90 0.87 -1.85
N ARG A 87 -15.65 1.00 -0.75
CA ARG A 87 -17.11 0.91 -0.70
C ARG A 87 -17.74 2.24 -0.32
N THR A 88 -18.79 2.65 -1.03
CA THR A 88 -19.61 3.81 -0.64
C THR A 88 -20.55 3.43 0.50
N ILE A 89 -20.80 4.39 1.39
CA ILE A 89 -21.75 4.23 2.49
C ILE A 89 -22.95 5.13 2.20
N LYS A 90 -24.15 4.55 2.20
CA LYS A 90 -25.43 5.27 2.09
C LYS A 90 -26.31 4.83 3.25
N ASN A 91 -26.81 5.78 4.03
CA ASN A 91 -27.65 5.53 5.22
C ASN A 91 -27.02 4.53 6.21
N GLY A 92 -25.70 4.64 6.44
CA GLY A 92 -24.96 3.74 7.33
C GLY A 92 -24.69 2.34 6.79
N GLN A 93 -25.16 2.00 5.59
CA GLN A 93 -24.94 0.70 4.96
C GLN A 93 -24.03 0.80 3.74
N GLN A 94 -23.33 -0.31 3.42
CA GLN A 94 -22.54 -0.39 2.20
C GLN A 94 -23.48 -0.40 0.99
N ALA A 95 -23.37 0.61 0.15
CA ALA A 95 -24.25 0.78 -1.01
C ALA A 95 -23.67 0.16 -2.29
N GLY A 96 -22.35 0.06 -2.41
CA GLY A 96 -21.70 -0.46 -3.60
C GLY A 96 -20.21 -0.14 -3.70
N PRO A 97 -19.55 -0.52 -4.80
CA PRO A 97 -18.17 -0.14 -5.08
C PRO A 97 -18.04 1.38 -5.28
N CYS A 98 -16.90 1.94 -4.88
CA CYS A 98 -16.59 3.35 -5.09
C CYS A 98 -16.31 3.64 -6.57
N PRO A 99 -16.99 4.65 -7.17
CA PRO A 99 -16.76 5.00 -8.57
C PRO A 99 -15.43 5.74 -8.82
N HIS A 100 -14.73 6.16 -7.74
CA HIS A 100 -13.54 7.00 -7.83
C HIS A 100 -12.23 6.27 -7.49
N CYS A 101 -12.29 5.00 -7.11
CA CYS A 101 -11.09 4.27 -6.69
C CYS A 101 -11.24 2.76 -6.88
N ASP A 102 -10.09 2.10 -6.93
CA ASP A 102 -9.98 0.65 -6.92
C ASP A 102 -9.58 0.22 -5.49
N GLY A 103 -10.53 -0.32 -4.72
CA GLY A 103 -10.25 -0.80 -3.36
C GLY A 103 -9.74 0.26 -2.37
N GLY A 104 -10.06 1.54 -2.57
CA GLY A 104 -9.58 2.64 -1.72
C GLY A 104 -8.37 3.41 -2.27
N ILE A 105 -7.84 3.01 -3.43
CA ILE A 105 -6.72 3.68 -4.11
C ILE A 105 -7.21 4.36 -5.39
N LYS A 106 -6.98 5.68 -5.50
CA LYS A 106 -7.27 6.46 -6.69
C LYS A 106 -6.32 6.06 -7.84
N PRO A 107 -6.80 5.98 -9.08
CA PRO A 107 -5.89 5.84 -10.22
C PRO A 107 -5.00 7.08 -10.34
N GLU A 108 -3.74 6.88 -10.74
CA GLU A 108 -2.83 7.98 -11.00
C GLU A 108 -3.33 8.79 -12.20
N GLY A 109 -3.43 10.12 -12.04
CA GLY A 109 -3.96 11.02 -13.07
C GLY A 109 -5.42 11.41 -12.91
N ALA A 110 -6.12 10.98 -11.84
CA ALA A 110 -7.51 11.42 -11.56
C ALA A 110 -7.66 12.91 -11.14
N ASN A 111 -6.56 13.67 -11.13
CA ASN A 111 -6.51 15.11 -10.92
C ASN A 111 -5.91 15.79 -12.18
N GLN A 112 -6.44 15.50 -13.36
CA GLN A 112 -6.31 16.36 -14.54
C GLN A 112 -7.69 16.81 -14.96
#